data_AF-A0A257SJX9-F1
#
_entry.id   AF-A0A257SJX9-F1
#
_cell.length_a   1.000
_cell.length_b   1.000
_cell.length_c   1.000
_cell.angle_alpha   90.00
_cell.angle_beta   90.00
_cell.angle_gamma   90.00
#
_symmetry.space_group_name_H-M   'P 1'
#
loop_
_entity.id
_entity.type
_entity.pdbx_description
1 polymer ?
#
loop_
_entity_poly.entity_id
_entity_poly.type
_entity_poly.pdbx_seq_one_letter_code
_entity_poly.pdbx_strand_id
1 'polypeptide(L)'
;MQFQTRGALQPAAAAQPLDLPALGAISGLLPYSGEGVLAGDDLQFRAQGDLQGVASRLPSPLNRVAGAAGSVAISGQGNLSSRLRVNVHAAAQAGSLVWQRQQNRWQLAAGSWQLDGHTAPPLPPAGILLTGRGGVLPVDAWLQVLHGNAGGLSAWPTLILRSHWQSVRFLGRDWPDVTLQGQVAGNGLALQLGGPAIAGQLRYEAVPAQFSVQLQHLDIPPLAKGQGTAPDAAGRHPGGSPLALTAHIARLQWDDHALQDFSLEGRRNATGWQFPHLSAQWAGSHWTLAGEWLGQGAGISRFHGQMQAVDIAPFLQTLGVDSLDYARARSEGDLHWPGPPWDFALAHLNGNARLTFRDGRLGKLGAGLSWLVLVNPTSLLSDVLTFNYRPLFGNGLFFSRLSGDFVLDEGVATSRNVVLQSSAVEAKAEGSVDLQRHGLNLALQVYPL
;
A
#
# COMPACT_ATOMS: atom_id res chain seq x y z
N MET A 1 9.46 -10.91 -55.84
CA MET A 1 10.18 -12.14 -55.43
C MET A 1 9.33 -12.88 -54.40
N GLN A 2 8.95 -14.12 -54.69
CA GLN A 2 8.34 -15.01 -53.68
C GLN A 2 9.47 -15.81 -53.02
N PHE A 3 9.36 -16.07 -51.72
CA PHE A 3 10.34 -16.85 -50.97
C PHE A 3 9.68 -17.79 -49.97
N GLN A 4 10.36 -18.89 -49.69
CA GLN A 4 10.05 -19.82 -48.60
C GLN A 4 11.32 -20.04 -47.79
N THR A 5 11.18 -20.08 -46.47
CA THR A 5 12.30 -20.21 -45.54
C THR A 5 11.96 -21.24 -44.48
N ARG A 6 12.96 -22.01 -44.09
CA ARG A 6 12.94 -22.89 -42.91
C ARG A 6 14.27 -22.74 -42.21
N GLY A 7 14.24 -22.65 -40.88
CA GLY A 7 15.45 -22.44 -40.11
C GLY A 7 15.20 -22.51 -38.62
N ALA A 8 16.20 -22.13 -37.84
CA ALA A 8 16.10 -21.97 -36.40
C ALA A 8 16.61 -20.58 -36.03
N LEU A 9 15.81 -19.82 -35.30
CA LEU A 9 16.14 -18.47 -34.87
C LEU A 9 16.54 -18.50 -33.39
N GLN A 10 17.61 -17.79 -33.04
CA GLN A 10 17.95 -17.50 -31.65
C GLN A 10 17.32 -16.15 -31.27
N PRO A 11 16.34 -16.09 -30.35
CA PRO A 11 15.62 -14.86 -30.02
C PRO A 11 16.54 -13.70 -29.60
N ALA A 12 17.62 -14.00 -28.88
CA ALA A 12 18.62 -13.01 -28.46
C ALA A 12 19.33 -12.34 -29.66
N ALA A 13 19.55 -13.06 -30.77
CA ALA A 13 20.16 -12.49 -31.97
C ALA A 13 19.21 -11.53 -32.71
N ALA A 14 17.90 -11.73 -32.57
CA ALA A 14 16.88 -10.84 -33.14
C ALA A 14 16.66 -9.55 -32.31
N ALA A 15 17.22 -9.47 -31.10
CA ALA A 15 17.08 -8.31 -30.22
C ALA A 15 17.87 -7.08 -30.69
N GLN A 16 19.06 -7.30 -31.28
CA GLN A 16 19.98 -6.24 -31.70
C GLN A 16 19.40 -5.26 -32.74
N PRO A 17 18.73 -5.70 -33.83
CA PRO A 17 18.19 -4.78 -34.82
C PRO A 17 16.91 -4.03 -34.38
N LEU A 18 16.26 -4.47 -33.30
CA LEU A 18 14.95 -3.97 -32.85
C LEU A 18 15.00 -3.12 -31.57
N ASP A 19 16.18 -2.99 -30.95
CA ASP A 19 16.40 -2.25 -29.70
C ASP A 19 15.43 -2.68 -28.56
N LEU A 20 15.19 -3.99 -28.46
CA LEU A 20 14.32 -4.59 -27.44
C LEU A 20 15.16 -5.32 -26.39
N PRO A 21 15.65 -4.63 -25.33
CA PRO A 21 16.48 -5.26 -24.30
C PRO A 21 15.78 -6.44 -23.59
N ALA A 22 14.44 -6.43 -23.54
CA ALA A 22 13.64 -7.52 -22.98
C ALA A 22 13.82 -8.87 -23.72
N LEU A 23 14.20 -8.88 -25.00
CA LEU A 23 14.43 -10.13 -25.75
C LEU A 23 15.69 -10.87 -25.31
N GLY A 24 16.64 -10.22 -24.64
CA GLY A 24 17.82 -10.87 -24.05
C GLY A 24 17.50 -11.81 -22.88
N ALA A 25 16.30 -11.68 -22.29
CA ALA A 25 15.79 -12.62 -21.29
C ALA A 25 15.21 -13.90 -21.90
N ILE A 26 15.10 -13.98 -23.23
CA ILE A 26 14.62 -15.13 -23.98
C ILE A 26 15.81 -15.92 -24.54
N SER A 27 15.81 -17.23 -24.33
CA SER A 27 16.90 -18.13 -24.70
C SER A 27 16.37 -19.38 -25.40
N GLY A 28 17.27 -20.12 -26.05
CA GLY A 28 16.95 -21.32 -26.80
C GLY A 28 16.85 -21.08 -28.31
N LEU A 29 16.40 -22.11 -29.02
CA LEU A 29 16.21 -22.11 -30.47
C LEU A 29 14.72 -22.15 -30.78
N LEU A 30 14.29 -21.32 -31.73
CA LEU A 30 12.95 -21.29 -32.29
C LEU A 30 13.01 -21.83 -33.72
N PRO A 31 12.77 -23.13 -33.94
CA PRO A 31 12.54 -23.66 -35.28
C PRO A 31 11.35 -22.95 -35.91
N TYR A 32 11.49 -22.52 -37.16
CA TYR A 32 10.43 -21.82 -37.87
C TYR A 32 10.34 -22.24 -39.34
N SER A 33 9.14 -22.10 -39.89
CA SER A 33 8.86 -22.15 -41.32
C SER A 33 8.06 -20.93 -41.71
N GLY A 34 8.43 -20.27 -42.80
CA GLY A 34 7.72 -19.09 -43.28
C GLY A 34 7.80 -18.90 -44.78
N GLU A 35 6.88 -18.09 -45.27
CA GLU A 35 6.75 -17.72 -46.67
C GLU A 35 6.48 -16.22 -46.78
N GLY A 36 6.80 -15.66 -47.94
CA GLY A 36 6.53 -14.25 -48.16
C GLY A 36 6.74 -13.79 -49.59
N VAL A 37 6.35 -12.56 -49.82
CA VAL A 37 6.48 -11.84 -51.08
C VAL A 37 7.18 -10.52 -50.80
N LEU A 38 8.26 -10.28 -51.53
CA LEU A 38 8.97 -9.00 -51.56
C LEU A 38 8.80 -8.39 -52.95
N ALA A 39 8.13 -7.26 -53.04
CA ALA A 39 7.92 -6.50 -54.28
C ALA A 39 8.51 -5.10 -54.13
N GLY A 40 9.74 -4.91 -54.62
CA GLY A 40 10.52 -3.71 -54.30
C GLY A 40 10.84 -3.69 -52.80
N ASP A 41 10.43 -2.63 -52.11
CA ASP A 41 10.55 -2.50 -50.66
C ASP A 41 9.35 -3.06 -49.89
N ASP A 42 8.27 -3.43 -50.58
CA ASP A 42 7.06 -3.94 -49.93
C ASP A 42 7.20 -5.42 -49.59
N LEU A 43 7.22 -5.73 -48.30
CA LEU A 43 7.32 -7.05 -47.74
C LEU A 43 5.96 -7.49 -47.18
N GLN A 44 5.53 -8.68 -47.56
CA GLN A 44 4.48 -9.43 -46.89
C GLN A 44 5.02 -10.80 -46.50
N PHE A 45 4.81 -11.24 -45.27
CA PHE A 45 5.30 -12.53 -44.80
C PHE A 45 4.36 -13.18 -43.79
N ARG A 46 4.43 -14.50 -43.70
CA ARG A 46 3.83 -15.32 -42.64
C ARG A 46 4.83 -16.39 -42.22
N ALA A 47 4.95 -16.62 -40.93
CA ALA A 47 5.82 -17.60 -40.34
C ALA A 47 5.13 -18.29 -39.17
N GLN A 48 5.48 -19.54 -38.93
CA GLN A 48 5.08 -20.33 -37.77
C GLN A 48 6.32 -20.91 -37.14
N GLY A 49 6.35 -20.98 -35.81
CA GLY A 49 7.47 -21.54 -35.06
C GLY A 49 7.01 -22.31 -33.83
N ASP A 50 7.86 -23.26 -33.43
CA ASP A 50 7.66 -24.11 -32.26
C ASP A 50 8.40 -23.53 -31.05
N LEU A 51 7.66 -23.24 -29.99
CA LEU A 51 8.16 -22.65 -28.74
C LEU A 51 8.65 -23.71 -27.74
N GLN A 52 8.65 -25.01 -28.07
CA GLN A 52 9.11 -26.06 -27.16
C GLN A 52 10.58 -25.86 -26.74
N GLY A 53 11.44 -25.42 -27.65
CA GLY A 53 12.85 -25.13 -27.38
C GLY A 53 13.14 -23.76 -26.76
N VAL A 54 12.11 -22.93 -26.54
CA VAL A 54 12.25 -21.53 -26.13
C VAL A 54 11.93 -21.35 -24.65
N ALA A 55 12.83 -20.71 -23.91
CA ALA A 55 12.64 -20.30 -22.53
C ALA A 55 12.68 -18.78 -22.37
N SER A 56 11.89 -18.24 -21.45
CA SER A 56 11.84 -16.82 -21.12
C SER A 56 11.92 -16.61 -19.61
N ARG A 57 12.91 -15.80 -19.19
CA ARG A 57 13.11 -15.37 -17.81
C ARG A 57 12.37 -14.08 -17.46
N LEU A 58 11.58 -13.54 -18.38
CA LEU A 58 10.74 -12.37 -18.10
C LEU A 58 9.67 -12.70 -17.05
N PRO A 59 9.16 -11.72 -16.29
CA PRO A 59 8.06 -11.97 -15.36
C PRO A 59 6.78 -12.40 -16.09
N SER A 60 5.86 -13.04 -15.35
CA SER A 60 4.51 -13.34 -15.85
C SER A 60 3.83 -12.10 -16.43
N PRO A 61 3.12 -12.21 -17.56
CA PRO A 61 2.69 -13.43 -18.25
C PRO A 61 3.67 -13.93 -19.33
N LEU A 62 4.87 -13.35 -19.41
CA LEU A 62 5.86 -13.68 -20.46
C LEU A 62 6.90 -14.72 -20.00
N ASN A 63 6.81 -15.22 -18.78
CA ASN A 63 7.68 -16.30 -18.30
C ASN A 63 7.38 -17.59 -19.08
N ARG A 64 8.43 -18.32 -19.46
CA ARG A 64 8.28 -19.61 -20.14
C ARG A 64 9.42 -20.54 -19.76
N VAL A 65 9.09 -21.78 -19.44
CA VAL A 65 10.07 -22.85 -19.17
C VAL A 65 10.34 -23.61 -20.46
N ALA A 66 11.60 -23.97 -20.72
CA ALA A 66 11.97 -24.83 -21.84
C ALA A 66 11.25 -26.18 -21.73
N GLY A 67 10.84 -26.74 -22.87
CA GLY A 67 10.12 -28.01 -22.94
C GLY A 67 8.59 -27.89 -22.85
N ALA A 68 8.06 -26.74 -22.43
CA ALA A 68 6.62 -26.49 -22.49
C ALA A 68 6.16 -26.46 -23.96
N ALA A 69 5.09 -27.18 -24.30
CA ALA A 69 4.51 -27.15 -25.65
C ALA A 69 3.94 -25.76 -25.98
N GLY A 70 3.95 -25.39 -27.26
CA GLY A 70 3.32 -24.16 -27.74
C GLY A 70 3.85 -23.75 -29.10
N SER A 71 3.04 -23.04 -29.86
CA SER A 71 3.40 -22.50 -31.17
C SER A 71 3.22 -20.99 -31.19
N VAL A 72 4.00 -20.33 -32.04
CA VAL A 72 3.84 -18.92 -32.39
C VAL A 72 3.60 -18.80 -33.88
N ALA A 73 2.61 -18.00 -34.27
CA ALA A 73 2.40 -17.56 -35.64
C ALA A 73 2.70 -16.06 -35.72
N ILE A 74 3.52 -15.68 -36.69
CA ILE A 74 3.90 -14.29 -36.95
C ILE A 74 3.50 -13.98 -38.38
N SER A 75 2.87 -12.84 -38.60
CA SER A 75 2.65 -12.32 -39.96
C SER A 75 3.08 -10.87 -39.99
N GLY A 76 3.48 -10.38 -41.15
CA GLY A 76 3.78 -8.98 -41.29
C GLY A 76 3.57 -8.47 -42.69
N GLN A 77 3.33 -7.17 -42.77
CA GLN A 77 3.16 -6.46 -44.01
C GLN A 77 3.66 -5.02 -43.86
N GLY A 78 4.26 -4.48 -44.90
CA GLY A 78 4.67 -3.09 -44.94
C GLY A 78 5.85 -2.88 -45.87
N ASN A 79 6.47 -1.72 -45.73
CA ASN A 79 7.54 -1.26 -46.58
C ASN A 79 8.84 -1.16 -45.78
N LEU A 80 9.88 -1.87 -46.21
CA LEU A 80 11.16 -2.03 -45.51
C LEU A 80 11.98 -0.73 -45.38
N SER A 81 11.68 0.29 -46.16
CA SER A 81 12.32 1.61 -46.05
C SER A 81 11.56 2.58 -45.15
N SER A 82 10.32 2.29 -44.77
CA SER A 82 9.48 3.25 -44.03
C SER A 82 8.74 2.68 -42.82
N ARG A 83 7.92 1.63 -42.99
CA ARG A 83 6.98 1.18 -41.96
C ARG A 83 6.64 -0.29 -42.12
N LEU A 84 6.76 -1.06 -41.03
CA LEU A 84 6.45 -2.48 -41.01
C LEU A 84 5.44 -2.80 -39.90
N ARG A 85 4.34 -3.47 -40.23
CA ARG A 85 3.39 -4.01 -39.26
C ARG A 85 3.64 -5.50 -39.09
N VAL A 86 3.72 -5.95 -37.85
CA VAL A 86 3.92 -7.36 -37.47
C VAL A 86 2.82 -7.77 -36.50
N ASN A 87 2.07 -8.81 -36.84
CA ASN A 87 1.11 -9.45 -35.95
C ASN A 87 1.70 -10.73 -35.39
N VAL A 88 1.47 -10.97 -34.11
CA VAL A 88 1.97 -12.14 -33.37
C VAL A 88 0.78 -12.82 -32.71
N HIS A 89 0.69 -14.13 -32.87
CA HIS A 89 -0.31 -14.98 -32.20
C HIS A 89 0.42 -16.13 -31.52
N ALA A 90 0.25 -16.28 -30.20
CA ALA A 90 0.86 -17.35 -29.42
C ALA A 90 -0.09 -17.77 -28.30
N ALA A 91 -0.47 -19.05 -28.28
CA ALA A 91 -1.49 -19.56 -27.35
C ALA A 91 -2.76 -18.68 -27.37
N ALA A 92 -3.30 -18.31 -26.20
CA ALA A 92 -4.42 -17.39 -26.05
C ALA A 92 -3.97 -15.92 -25.98
N GLN A 93 -2.97 -15.53 -26.79
CA GLN A 93 -2.51 -14.15 -26.88
C GLN A 93 -2.33 -13.72 -28.32
N ALA A 94 -2.70 -12.47 -28.62
CA ALA A 94 -2.57 -11.89 -29.94
C ALA A 94 -2.12 -10.44 -29.84
N GLY A 95 -1.20 -10.03 -30.70
CA GLY A 95 -0.68 -8.67 -30.72
C GLY A 95 -0.37 -8.17 -32.11
N SER A 96 -0.30 -6.85 -32.24
CA SER A 96 0.06 -6.13 -33.45
C SER A 96 1.07 -5.05 -33.08
N LEU A 97 2.21 -5.04 -33.74
CA LEU A 97 3.30 -4.08 -33.53
C LEU A 97 3.57 -3.35 -34.84
N VAL A 98 3.71 -2.04 -34.77
CA VAL A 98 4.06 -1.19 -35.89
C VAL A 98 5.42 -0.57 -35.63
N TRP A 99 6.34 -0.88 -36.52
CA TRP A 99 7.67 -0.32 -36.55
C TRP A 99 7.73 0.77 -37.61
N GLN A 100 8.44 1.84 -37.32
CA GLN A 100 8.72 2.92 -38.25
C GLN A 100 10.21 3.19 -38.28
N ARG A 101 10.73 3.45 -39.48
CA ARG A 101 12.15 3.75 -39.68
C ARG A 101 12.37 5.25 -39.52
N GLN A 102 13.19 5.65 -38.55
CA GLN A 102 13.59 7.03 -38.30
C GLN A 102 15.11 7.11 -38.24
N GLN A 103 15.73 8.02 -38.99
CA GLN A 103 17.20 8.18 -39.02
C GLN A 103 17.96 6.85 -39.21
N ASN A 104 17.46 6.01 -40.13
CA ASN A 104 17.97 4.67 -40.42
C ASN A 104 17.89 3.63 -39.27
N ARG A 105 17.14 3.92 -38.20
CA ARG A 105 16.85 3.00 -37.09
C ARG A 105 15.36 2.64 -37.04
N TRP A 106 15.04 1.39 -36.76
CA TRP A 106 13.66 0.97 -36.53
C TRP A 106 13.26 1.30 -35.09
N GLN A 107 12.10 1.92 -34.94
CA GLN A 107 11.51 2.24 -33.64
C GLN A 107 10.07 1.77 -33.59
N LEU A 108 9.63 1.33 -32.42
CA LEU A 108 8.25 0.93 -32.21
C LEU A 108 7.36 2.17 -32.16
N ALA A 109 6.50 2.36 -33.16
CA ALA A 109 5.60 3.51 -33.26
C ALA A 109 4.28 3.27 -32.52
N ALA A 110 3.72 2.07 -32.64
CA ALA A 110 2.49 1.69 -31.95
C ALA A 110 2.43 0.18 -31.73
N GLY A 111 1.72 -0.24 -30.69
CA GLY A 111 1.48 -1.64 -30.39
C GLY A 111 0.11 -1.87 -29.77
N SER A 112 -0.44 -3.05 -29.97
CA SER A 112 -1.61 -3.54 -29.23
C SER A 112 -1.39 -5.01 -28.88
N TRP A 113 -1.80 -5.41 -27.68
CA TRP A 113 -1.65 -6.76 -27.17
C TRP A 113 -2.90 -7.15 -26.38
N GLN A 114 -3.46 -8.31 -26.74
CA GLN A 114 -4.60 -8.93 -26.09
C GLN A 114 -4.13 -10.15 -25.29
N LEU A 115 -4.37 -10.10 -23.98
CA LEU A 115 -4.25 -11.23 -23.07
C LEU A 115 -5.56 -12.02 -23.06
N ASP A 116 -5.44 -13.35 -23.02
CA ASP A 116 -6.59 -14.27 -23.04
C ASP A 116 -7.57 -13.97 -24.20
N GLY A 117 -7.01 -13.93 -25.41
CA GLY A 117 -7.77 -13.65 -26.62
C GLY A 117 -6.98 -13.98 -27.89
N HIS A 118 -7.73 -14.18 -28.98
CA HIS A 118 -7.18 -14.67 -30.25
C HIS A 118 -6.99 -13.57 -31.31
N THR A 119 -7.50 -12.36 -31.05
CA THR A 119 -7.50 -11.25 -32.01
C THR A 119 -6.80 -10.04 -31.40
N ALA A 120 -5.85 -9.47 -32.14
CA ALA A 120 -5.17 -8.26 -31.69
C ALA A 120 -6.16 -7.08 -31.64
N PRO A 121 -6.07 -6.20 -30.62
CA PRO A 121 -6.94 -5.03 -30.52
C PRO A 121 -6.61 -4.01 -31.64
N PRO A 122 -7.51 -3.07 -31.93
CA PRO A 122 -7.17 -1.90 -32.74
C PRO A 122 -5.92 -1.19 -32.18
N LEU A 123 -5.01 -0.79 -33.07
CA LEU A 123 -3.79 -0.09 -32.68
C LEU A 123 -4.13 1.31 -32.14
N PRO A 124 -3.48 1.75 -31.06
CA PRO A 124 -3.53 3.14 -30.65
C PRO A 124 -2.76 4.04 -31.65
N PRO A 125 -3.00 5.37 -31.65
CA PRO A 125 -2.23 6.31 -32.47
C PRO A 125 -0.72 6.29 -32.15
N ALA A 126 -0.37 6.10 -30.88
CA ALA A 126 0.99 5.94 -30.39
C ALA A 126 0.99 5.09 -29.09
N GLY A 127 2.15 4.51 -28.75
CA GLY A 127 2.31 3.69 -27.55
C GLY A 127 1.82 2.25 -27.70
N ILE A 128 1.79 1.50 -26.60
CA ILE A 128 1.42 0.09 -26.55
C ILE A 128 0.16 -0.08 -25.72
N LEU A 129 -0.93 -0.54 -26.35
CA LEU A 129 -2.16 -0.93 -25.66
C LEU A 129 -2.07 -2.37 -25.16
N LEU A 130 -2.18 -2.59 -23.85
CA LEU A 130 -2.36 -3.90 -23.23
C LEU A 130 -3.79 -4.05 -22.73
N THR A 131 -4.49 -5.08 -23.21
CA THR A 131 -5.89 -5.35 -22.86
C THR A 131 -6.13 -6.83 -22.60
N GLY A 132 -7.26 -7.17 -21.97
CA GLY A 132 -7.67 -8.54 -21.72
C GLY A 132 -7.44 -9.01 -20.29
N ARG A 133 -7.42 -10.33 -20.09
CA ARG A 133 -7.32 -10.96 -18.77
C ARG A 133 -5.99 -11.66 -18.58
N GLY A 134 -5.33 -11.39 -17.46
CA GLY A 134 -4.09 -12.04 -17.07
C GLY A 134 -4.26 -12.84 -15.76
N GLY A 135 -3.42 -13.87 -15.59
CA GLY A 135 -3.37 -14.64 -14.35
C GLY A 135 -2.72 -13.82 -13.22
N VAL A 136 -1.39 -13.74 -13.22
CA VAL A 136 -0.62 -13.04 -12.19
C VAL A 136 0.22 -11.92 -12.80
N LEU A 137 0.12 -10.71 -12.23
CA LEU A 137 1.00 -9.57 -12.54
C LEU A 137 1.96 -9.30 -11.37
N PRO A 138 3.22 -9.76 -11.43
CA PRO A 138 4.23 -9.45 -10.43
C PRO A 138 4.84 -8.07 -10.68
N VAL A 139 4.27 -7.03 -10.06
CA VAL A 139 4.65 -5.63 -10.28
C VAL A 139 6.11 -5.38 -9.91
N ASP A 140 6.56 -5.89 -8.76
CA ASP A 140 7.95 -5.70 -8.30
C ASP A 140 8.97 -6.29 -9.29
N ALA A 141 8.67 -7.46 -9.86
CA ALA A 141 9.54 -8.10 -10.84
C ALA A 141 9.57 -7.32 -12.16
N TRP A 142 8.44 -6.76 -12.60
CA TRP A 142 8.40 -5.88 -13.77
C TRP A 142 9.18 -4.59 -13.54
N LEU A 143 9.03 -3.95 -12.38
CA LEU A 143 9.78 -2.74 -12.02
C LEU A 143 11.30 -3.00 -12.02
N GLN A 144 11.76 -4.17 -11.56
CA GLN A 144 13.18 -4.55 -11.62
C GLN A 144 13.70 -4.65 -13.07
N VAL A 145 12.93 -5.26 -13.98
CA VAL A 145 13.28 -5.34 -15.41
C VAL A 145 13.31 -3.95 -16.05
N LEU A 146 12.36 -3.08 -15.68
CA LEU A 146 12.27 -1.71 -16.21
C LEU A 146 13.42 -0.82 -15.72
N HIS A 147 13.80 -0.91 -14.45
CA HIS A 147 14.91 -0.15 -13.87
C HIS A 147 16.29 -0.66 -14.27
N GLY A 148 16.44 -1.96 -14.56
CA GLY A 148 17.71 -2.55 -14.99
C GLY A 148 18.17 -2.12 -16.39
N ASN A 149 17.31 -1.47 -17.18
CA ASN A 149 17.66 -0.94 -18.48
C ASN A 149 18.19 0.50 -18.34
N ALA A 150 19.35 0.79 -18.95
CA ALA A 150 20.12 2.03 -18.80
C ALA A 150 19.40 3.36 -19.15
N GLY A 151 18.14 3.30 -19.61
CA GLY A 151 17.29 4.46 -19.91
C GLY A 151 16.08 4.66 -18.98
N GLY A 152 15.85 3.80 -17.98
CA GLY A 152 14.68 3.88 -17.10
C GLY A 152 13.32 3.86 -17.85
N LEU A 153 12.25 4.32 -17.20
CA LEU A 153 10.90 4.40 -17.81
C LEU A 153 10.81 5.40 -18.98
N SER A 154 11.71 6.37 -19.09
CA SER A 154 11.69 7.38 -20.16
C SER A 154 12.10 6.84 -21.53
N ALA A 155 12.81 5.71 -21.58
CA ALA A 155 13.11 5.00 -22.81
C ALA A 155 11.97 4.09 -23.29
N TRP A 156 10.93 3.89 -22.47
CA TRP A 156 9.81 3.01 -22.82
C TRP A 156 8.69 3.79 -23.52
N PRO A 157 8.05 3.21 -24.54
CA PRO A 157 6.87 3.81 -25.14
C PRO A 157 5.74 3.88 -24.11
N THR A 158 4.84 4.85 -24.28
CA THR A 158 3.64 4.97 -23.44
C THR A 158 2.87 3.64 -23.42
N LEU A 159 2.69 3.06 -22.24
CA LEU A 159 1.87 1.88 -22.01
C LEU A 159 0.45 2.31 -21.68
N ILE A 160 -0.52 1.85 -22.44
CA ILE A 160 -1.95 2.06 -22.18
C ILE A 160 -2.49 0.75 -21.64
N LEU A 161 -2.99 0.75 -20.41
CA LEU A 161 -3.49 -0.44 -19.73
C LEU A 161 -5.03 -0.43 -19.75
N ARG A 162 -5.63 -1.55 -20.15
CA ARG A 162 -7.07 -1.85 -20.07
C ARG A 162 -7.25 -3.33 -19.75
N SER A 163 -6.70 -3.73 -18.62
CA SER A 163 -6.49 -5.14 -18.28
C SER A 163 -7.16 -5.51 -16.96
N HIS A 164 -7.47 -6.79 -16.83
CA HIS A 164 -7.99 -7.40 -15.61
C HIS A 164 -7.07 -8.55 -15.21
N TRP A 165 -6.75 -8.64 -13.92
CA TRP A 165 -5.79 -9.60 -13.39
C TRP A 165 -6.41 -10.39 -12.26
N GLN A 166 -6.28 -11.72 -12.30
CA GLN A 166 -6.73 -12.57 -11.20
C GLN A 166 -5.97 -12.26 -9.91
N SER A 167 -4.67 -11.95 -10.01
CA SER A 167 -3.84 -11.52 -8.90
C SER A 167 -2.78 -10.52 -9.36
N VAL A 168 -2.71 -9.35 -8.72
CA VAL A 168 -1.58 -8.43 -8.83
C VAL A 168 -0.70 -8.65 -7.61
N ARG A 169 0.59 -8.96 -7.81
CA ARG A 169 1.54 -9.12 -6.70
C ARG A 169 2.40 -7.87 -6.59
N PHE A 170 2.33 -7.21 -5.44
CA PHE A 170 3.06 -5.97 -5.17
C PHE A 170 3.40 -5.85 -3.69
N LEU A 171 4.65 -5.49 -3.37
CA LEU A 171 5.18 -5.36 -2.01
C LEU A 171 4.98 -6.61 -1.15
N GLY A 172 5.18 -7.78 -1.75
CA GLY A 172 5.00 -9.08 -1.08
C GLY A 172 3.56 -9.42 -0.73
N ARG A 173 2.58 -8.70 -1.30
CA ARG A 173 1.14 -8.92 -1.10
C ARG A 173 0.49 -9.34 -2.41
N ASP A 174 -0.49 -10.23 -2.32
CA ASP A 174 -1.33 -10.63 -3.44
C ASP A 174 -2.65 -9.86 -3.36
N TRP A 175 -2.92 -9.07 -4.40
CA TRP A 175 -4.12 -8.26 -4.57
C TRP A 175 -5.04 -8.99 -5.55
N PRO A 176 -6.11 -9.65 -5.08
CA PRO A 176 -6.97 -10.44 -5.94
C PRO A 176 -7.88 -9.54 -6.79
N ASP A 177 -8.18 -10.01 -7.99
CA ASP A 177 -9.23 -9.46 -8.85
C ASP A 177 -9.10 -7.95 -9.12
N VAL A 178 -7.99 -7.55 -9.74
CA VAL A 178 -7.65 -6.14 -9.98
C VAL A 178 -7.78 -5.78 -11.45
N THR A 179 -8.60 -4.78 -11.73
CA THR A 179 -8.66 -4.06 -13.00
C THR A 179 -7.68 -2.89 -12.99
N LEU A 180 -6.93 -2.76 -14.08
CA LEU A 180 -5.98 -1.67 -14.33
C LEU A 180 -6.40 -0.94 -15.61
N GLN A 181 -6.75 0.33 -15.49
CA GLN A 181 -7.11 1.18 -16.62
C GLN A 181 -6.35 2.49 -16.59
N GLY A 182 -5.69 2.86 -17.67
CA GLY A 182 -4.98 4.14 -17.73
C GLY A 182 -3.71 4.07 -18.55
N GLN A 183 -2.71 4.88 -18.17
CA GLN A 183 -1.46 4.99 -18.92
C GLN A 183 -0.24 5.17 -18.02
N VAL A 184 0.88 4.62 -18.49
CA VAL A 184 2.22 4.83 -17.93
C VAL A 184 3.09 5.37 -19.05
N ALA A 185 3.66 6.55 -18.86
CA ALA A 185 4.56 7.21 -19.79
C ALA A 185 5.87 7.57 -19.06
N GLY A 186 6.90 7.92 -19.83
CA GLY A 186 8.24 8.18 -19.29
C GLY A 186 8.31 9.24 -18.17
N ASN A 187 7.36 10.17 -18.13
CA ASN A 187 7.29 11.27 -17.17
C ASN A 187 6.05 11.23 -16.26
N GLY A 188 5.21 10.21 -16.35
CA GLY A 188 4.00 10.17 -15.54
C GLY A 188 3.23 8.86 -15.59
N LEU A 189 2.38 8.67 -14.59
CA LEU A 189 1.48 7.53 -14.46
C LEU A 189 0.09 8.07 -14.14
N ALA A 190 -0.94 7.52 -14.77
CA ALA A 190 -2.32 7.77 -14.41
C ALA A 190 -3.09 6.47 -14.53
N LEU A 191 -3.43 5.85 -13.39
CA LEU A 191 -4.09 4.55 -13.34
C LEU A 191 -5.35 4.64 -12.49
N GLN A 192 -6.45 4.15 -13.05
CA GLN A 192 -7.63 3.73 -12.32
C GLN A 192 -7.49 2.26 -11.96
N LEU A 193 -7.68 1.97 -10.68
CA LEU A 193 -7.71 0.65 -10.08
C LEU A 193 -9.15 0.32 -9.70
N GLY A 194 -9.53 -0.94 -9.84
CA GLY A 194 -10.81 -1.44 -9.34
C GLY A 194 -10.73 -2.91 -8.99
N GLY A 195 -11.20 -3.26 -7.80
CA GLY A 195 -11.20 -4.62 -7.26
C GLY A 195 -11.79 -4.64 -5.85
N PRO A 196 -11.94 -5.82 -5.24
CA PRO A 196 -12.52 -5.97 -3.92
C PRO A 196 -11.67 -5.30 -2.83
N ALA A 197 -10.34 -5.42 -2.91
CA ALA A 197 -9.42 -4.86 -1.92
C ALA A 197 -8.96 -3.43 -2.22
N ILE A 198 -9.11 -2.95 -3.46
CA ILE A 198 -8.62 -1.62 -3.85
C ILE A 198 -9.47 -1.01 -4.96
N ALA A 199 -9.90 0.23 -4.76
CA ALA A 199 -10.56 1.00 -5.82
C ALA A 199 -10.20 2.48 -5.73
N GLY A 200 -9.87 3.08 -6.88
CA GLY A 200 -9.59 4.50 -7.00
C GLY A 200 -8.55 4.81 -8.06
N GLN A 201 -7.84 5.92 -7.91
CA GLN A 201 -6.90 6.43 -8.89
C GLN A 201 -5.52 6.69 -8.27
N LEU A 202 -4.49 6.42 -9.05
CA LEU A 202 -3.09 6.74 -8.78
C LEU A 202 -2.58 7.67 -9.89
N ARG A 203 -1.86 8.72 -9.49
CA ARG A 203 -1.20 9.64 -10.42
C ARG A 203 0.24 9.89 -10.00
N TYR A 204 1.15 9.85 -10.96
CA TYR A 204 2.54 10.25 -10.79
C TYR A 204 2.91 11.27 -11.86
N GLU A 205 3.64 12.30 -11.47
CA GLU A 205 4.28 13.25 -12.37
C GLU A 205 5.75 13.34 -11.97
N ALA A 206 6.67 13.30 -12.93
CA ALA A 206 8.11 13.27 -12.63
C ALA A 206 8.72 14.67 -12.36
N VAL A 207 8.08 15.74 -12.84
CA VAL A 207 8.62 17.11 -12.79
C VAL A 207 7.54 18.14 -12.41
N PRO A 208 7.51 18.62 -11.15
CA PRO A 208 8.23 18.05 -10.00
C PRO A 208 7.72 16.65 -9.68
N ALA A 209 8.54 15.82 -9.01
CA ALA A 209 8.16 14.48 -8.62
C ALA A 209 7.00 14.52 -7.61
N GLN A 210 5.80 14.12 -8.04
CA GLN A 210 4.60 14.11 -7.22
C GLN A 210 3.82 12.81 -7.44
N PHE A 211 3.44 12.15 -6.35
CA PHE A 211 2.57 10.98 -6.34
C PHE A 211 1.28 11.30 -5.60
N SER A 212 0.15 11.13 -6.29
CA SER A 212 -1.19 11.42 -5.78
C SER A 212 -2.01 10.13 -5.75
N VAL A 213 -2.62 9.82 -4.61
CA VAL A 213 -3.43 8.63 -4.37
C VAL A 213 -4.83 9.08 -3.94
N GLN A 214 -5.86 8.67 -4.67
CA GLN A 214 -7.25 8.91 -4.28
C GLN A 214 -8.04 7.61 -4.38
N LEU A 215 -8.33 7.01 -3.23
CA LEU A 215 -8.99 5.70 -3.14
C LEU A 215 -10.35 5.81 -2.46
N GLN A 216 -11.34 5.11 -3.02
CA GLN A 216 -12.62 4.91 -2.34
C GLN A 216 -12.48 3.89 -1.21
N HIS A 217 -11.68 2.85 -1.43
CA HIS A 217 -11.31 1.91 -0.39
C HIS A 217 -9.94 1.28 -0.66
N LEU A 218 -9.25 0.98 0.43
CA LEU A 218 -8.02 0.19 0.46
C LEU A 218 -8.10 -0.79 1.61
N ASP A 219 -8.10 -2.07 1.30
CA ASP A 219 -7.94 -3.18 2.23
C ASP A 219 -6.57 -3.78 1.96
N ILE A 220 -5.66 -3.63 2.92
CA ILE A 220 -4.27 -4.08 2.79
C ILE A 220 -4.22 -5.59 3.05
N PRO A 221 -3.96 -6.43 2.03
CA PRO A 221 -3.87 -7.86 2.24
C PRO A 221 -2.69 -8.21 3.15
N PRO A 222 -2.77 -9.33 3.88
CA PRO A 222 -1.63 -9.81 4.65
C PRO A 222 -0.45 -10.13 3.73
N LEU A 223 0.76 -10.07 4.29
CA LEU A 223 1.96 -10.52 3.58
C LEU A 223 1.79 -11.98 3.16
N ALA A 224 2.15 -12.30 1.91
CA ALA A 224 2.06 -13.65 1.39
C ALA A 224 3.02 -14.58 2.17
N LYS A 225 2.49 -15.69 2.70
CA LYS A 225 3.29 -16.68 3.44
C LYS A 225 4.28 -17.37 2.50
N GLY A 226 5.57 -17.42 2.86
CA GLY A 226 6.57 -18.26 2.20
C GLY A 226 7.40 -17.61 1.08
N GLN A 227 7.43 -16.28 0.96
CA GLN A 227 8.38 -15.58 0.09
C GLN A 227 9.26 -14.64 0.92
N GLY A 228 10.52 -15.03 1.06
CA GLY A 228 11.55 -14.29 1.78
C GLY A 228 11.75 -12.90 1.19
N THR A 229 11.97 -11.95 2.10
CA THR A 229 12.13 -10.51 1.90
C THR A 229 10.89 -9.82 1.34
N ALA A 230 10.11 -9.20 2.25
CA ALA A 230 9.52 -7.89 1.96
C ALA A 230 10.59 -7.04 1.23
N PRO A 231 10.24 -6.15 0.28
CA PRO A 231 11.24 -5.40 -0.47
C PRO A 231 12.21 -4.67 0.49
N ASP A 232 13.37 -5.29 0.71
CA ASP A 232 14.34 -4.95 1.75
C ASP A 232 15.12 -3.67 1.44
N ALA A 233 14.76 -2.97 0.36
CA ALA A 233 15.48 -1.82 -0.18
C ALA A 233 14.67 -0.51 -0.14
N ALA A 234 13.34 -0.55 -0.17
CA ALA A 234 12.50 0.63 -0.30
C ALA A 234 11.76 0.92 1.01
N GLY A 235 12.45 1.53 1.98
CA GLY A 235 11.83 1.91 3.26
C GLY A 235 12.67 1.67 4.51
N ARG A 236 13.92 1.21 4.38
CA ARG A 236 14.84 1.14 5.53
C ARG A 236 15.66 2.40 5.77
N HIS A 237 15.55 3.39 4.89
CA HIS A 237 16.25 4.66 5.01
C HIS A 237 15.27 5.82 4.81
N PRO A 238 15.32 6.86 5.65
CA PRO A 238 14.40 7.99 5.56
C PRO A 238 14.57 8.80 4.26
N GLY A 239 15.83 9.04 3.85
CA GLY A 239 16.16 9.98 2.79
C GLY A 239 16.14 9.40 1.38
N GLY A 240 16.08 10.29 0.38
CA GLY A 240 16.46 10.05 -1.02
C GLY A 240 15.90 11.11 -1.97
N SER A 241 15.63 10.74 -3.23
CA SER A 241 15.16 11.71 -4.24
C SER A 241 13.89 12.45 -3.81
N PRO A 242 13.78 13.76 -4.10
CA PRO A 242 12.60 14.54 -3.77
C PRO A 242 11.32 13.92 -4.30
N LEU A 243 10.28 13.86 -3.47
CA LEU A 243 8.96 13.34 -3.83
C LEU A 243 7.89 14.01 -2.96
N ALA A 244 6.88 14.61 -3.57
CA ALA A 244 5.64 14.98 -2.89
C ALA A 244 4.66 13.80 -2.94
N LEU A 245 4.04 13.46 -1.82
CA LEU A 245 3.03 12.43 -1.69
C LEU A 245 1.74 13.05 -1.16
N THR A 246 0.64 12.87 -1.86
CA THR A 246 -0.70 13.16 -1.34
C THR A 246 -1.54 11.90 -1.42
N ALA A 247 -2.21 11.54 -0.34
CA ALA A 247 -3.10 10.40 -0.30
C ALA A 247 -4.41 10.78 0.37
N HIS A 248 -5.52 10.39 -0.24
CA HIS A 248 -6.84 10.41 0.37
C HIS A 248 -7.50 9.04 0.15
N ILE A 249 -7.89 8.38 1.24
CA ILE A 249 -8.49 7.05 1.23
C ILE A 249 -9.76 7.13 2.07
N ALA A 250 -10.92 7.01 1.44
CA ALA A 250 -12.19 7.17 2.15
C ALA A 250 -12.42 6.05 3.18
N ARG A 251 -12.01 4.81 2.86
CA ARG A 251 -12.04 3.67 3.80
C ARG A 251 -10.73 2.89 3.73
N LEU A 252 -10.00 2.84 4.83
CA LEU A 252 -8.74 2.12 4.94
C LEU A 252 -8.89 0.98 5.95
N GLN A 253 -8.73 -0.25 5.51
CA GLN A 253 -8.56 -1.41 6.39
C GLN A 253 -7.07 -1.75 6.44
N TRP A 254 -6.50 -1.71 7.65
CA TRP A 254 -5.13 -2.09 7.92
C TRP A 254 -5.10 -3.01 9.14
N ASP A 255 -4.74 -4.29 8.90
CA ASP A 255 -4.83 -5.36 9.91
C ASP A 255 -6.25 -5.40 10.52
N ASP A 256 -6.37 -5.30 11.84
CA ASP A 256 -7.67 -5.27 12.55
C ASP A 256 -8.27 -3.86 12.68
N HIS A 257 -7.64 -2.86 12.06
CA HIS A 257 -8.01 -1.45 12.21
C HIS A 257 -8.72 -0.91 10.98
N ALA A 258 -9.94 -0.41 11.19
CA ALA A 258 -10.73 0.28 10.18
C ALA A 258 -10.66 1.79 10.40
N LEU A 259 -10.03 2.50 9.46
CA LEU A 259 -9.95 3.95 9.42
C LEU A 259 -10.87 4.50 8.31
N GLN A 260 -11.46 5.65 8.56
CA GLN A 260 -12.25 6.41 7.58
C GLN A 260 -11.58 7.74 7.28
N ASP A 261 -11.81 8.26 6.08
CA ASP A 261 -11.34 9.58 5.62
C ASP A 261 -9.85 9.82 5.94
N PHE A 262 -9.02 8.83 5.62
CA PHE A 262 -7.57 8.92 5.82
C PHE A 262 -6.97 9.88 4.79
N SER A 263 -6.30 10.92 5.28
CA SER A 263 -5.58 11.90 4.47
C SER A 263 -4.13 11.99 4.91
N LEU A 264 -3.21 12.05 3.95
CA LEU A 264 -1.78 12.18 4.20
C LEU A 264 -1.13 13.11 3.17
N GLU A 265 -0.40 14.10 3.68
CA GLU A 265 0.54 14.91 2.92
C GLU A 265 1.96 14.59 3.37
N GLY A 266 2.80 14.19 2.42
CA GLY A 266 4.18 13.81 2.66
C GLY A 266 5.14 14.51 1.70
N ARG A 267 6.34 14.84 2.16
CA ARG A 267 7.44 15.37 1.36
C ARG A 267 8.72 14.65 1.72
N ARG A 268 9.32 13.96 0.76
CA ARG A 268 10.63 13.35 0.88
C ARG A 268 11.71 14.29 0.35
N ASN A 269 12.86 14.28 1.00
CA ASN A 269 14.09 14.93 0.55
C ASN A 269 15.30 14.03 0.85
N ALA A 270 16.51 14.56 0.66
CA ALA A 270 17.74 13.81 0.87
C ALA A 270 17.95 13.32 2.32
N THR A 271 17.38 13.98 3.33
CA THR A 271 17.59 13.69 4.75
C THR A 271 16.45 12.91 5.39
N GLY A 272 15.25 12.93 4.79
CA GLY A 272 14.12 12.17 5.30
C GLY A 272 12.77 12.54 4.71
N TRP A 273 11.74 12.12 5.43
CA TRP A 273 10.34 12.45 5.18
C TRP A 273 9.83 13.49 6.17
N GLN A 274 9.05 14.43 5.65
CA GLN A 274 8.21 15.32 6.42
C GLN A 274 6.76 14.98 6.12
N PHE A 275 5.92 14.97 7.13
CA PHE A 275 4.48 14.75 7.03
C PHE A 275 3.76 15.93 7.67
N PRO A 276 3.52 17.02 6.91
CA PRO A 276 2.90 18.22 7.46
C PRO A 276 1.47 18.00 7.94
N HIS A 277 0.77 17.03 7.37
CA HIS A 277 -0.61 16.73 7.71
C HIS A 277 -0.91 15.25 7.54
N LEU A 278 -1.39 14.62 8.60
CA LEU A 278 -2.10 13.34 8.56
C LEU A 278 -3.41 13.51 9.32
N SER A 279 -4.49 12.98 8.77
CA SER A 279 -5.77 12.91 9.47
C SER A 279 -6.48 11.60 9.16
N ALA A 280 -7.27 11.14 10.12
CA ALA A 280 -8.10 9.95 9.97
C ALA A 280 -9.20 9.96 11.02
N GLN A 281 -10.27 9.23 10.73
CA GLN A 281 -11.27 8.86 11.72
C GLN A 281 -11.10 7.38 12.07
N TRP A 282 -11.12 7.07 13.36
CA TRP A 282 -10.97 5.69 13.83
C TRP A 282 -11.89 5.46 15.02
N ALA A 283 -12.86 4.55 14.88
CA ALA A 283 -13.79 4.16 15.95
C ALA A 283 -14.45 5.39 16.66
N GLY A 284 -14.94 6.36 15.88
CA GLY A 284 -15.60 7.57 16.41
C GLY A 284 -14.66 8.68 16.89
N SER A 285 -13.36 8.45 16.87
CA SER A 285 -12.33 9.46 17.19
C SER A 285 -11.74 10.08 15.93
N HIS A 286 -11.42 11.39 16.00
CA HIS A 286 -10.78 12.14 14.93
C HIS A 286 -9.33 12.42 15.31
N TRP A 287 -8.41 12.05 14.43
CA TRP A 287 -6.97 12.20 14.62
C TRP A 287 -6.43 13.26 13.67
N THR A 288 -5.53 14.10 14.18
CA THR A 288 -4.76 15.04 13.37
C THR A 288 -3.33 15.02 13.87
N LEU A 289 -2.40 14.62 13.00
CA LEU A 289 -1.00 14.43 13.31
C LEU A 289 -0.14 15.20 12.30
N ALA A 290 1.06 15.56 12.72
CA ALA A 290 2.14 16.00 11.85
C ALA A 290 3.44 15.40 12.38
N GLY A 291 4.40 15.18 11.50
CA GLY A 291 5.62 14.50 11.92
C GLY A 291 6.69 14.46 10.87
N GLU A 292 7.72 13.71 11.19
CA GLU A 292 8.90 13.52 10.36
C GLU A 292 9.52 12.15 10.63
N TRP A 293 10.21 11.64 9.62
CA TRP A 293 11.07 10.48 9.75
C TRP A 293 12.43 10.86 9.16
N LEU A 294 13.43 10.98 10.04
CA LEU A 294 14.76 11.51 9.72
C LEU A 294 15.86 10.59 10.23
N GLY A 295 17.06 10.71 9.66
CA GLY A 295 18.28 10.05 10.18
C GLY A 295 18.93 9.08 9.20
N GLN A 296 19.92 8.34 9.72
CA GLN A 296 20.68 7.31 8.99
C GLN A 296 20.24 5.91 9.43
N GLY A 297 20.52 4.89 8.61
CA GLY A 297 19.97 3.55 8.84
C GLY A 297 18.44 3.60 8.95
N ALA A 298 17.88 2.93 9.96
CA ALA A 298 16.43 2.87 10.19
C ALA A 298 15.77 4.23 10.51
N GLY A 299 16.55 5.24 10.92
CA GLY A 299 16.05 6.57 11.27
C GLY A 299 15.23 6.62 12.56
N ILE A 300 14.67 7.80 12.84
CA ILE A 300 13.80 8.09 13.98
C ILE A 300 12.54 8.76 13.44
N SER A 301 11.39 8.21 13.81
CA SER A 301 10.08 8.78 13.57
C SER A 301 9.69 9.68 14.74
N ARG A 302 9.25 10.91 14.46
CA ARG A 302 8.70 11.85 15.45
C ARG A 302 7.37 12.37 14.97
N PHE A 303 6.34 12.22 15.78
CA PHE A 303 4.99 12.65 15.47
C PHE A 303 4.42 13.41 16.64
N HIS A 304 3.76 14.52 16.34
CA HIS A 304 2.95 15.24 17.30
C HIS A 304 1.53 15.34 16.77
N GLY A 305 0.56 15.43 17.67
CA GLY A 305 -0.80 15.63 17.23
C GLY A 305 -1.81 15.50 18.33
N GLN A 306 -3.06 15.46 17.90
CA GLN A 306 -4.22 15.47 18.77
C GLN A 306 -5.26 14.46 18.32
N MET A 307 -6.00 13.94 19.28
CA MET A 307 -7.22 13.17 19.05
C MET A 307 -8.38 13.81 19.80
N GLN A 308 -9.56 13.80 19.17
CA GLN A 308 -10.81 14.22 19.78
C GLN A 308 -11.88 13.17 19.52
N ALA A 309 -12.67 12.85 20.54
CA ALA A 309 -13.82 11.97 20.42
C ALA A 309 -15.01 12.53 21.21
N VAL A 310 -16.19 12.50 20.61
CA VAL A 310 -17.45 12.80 21.33
C VAL A 310 -17.78 11.67 22.30
N ASP A 311 -17.52 10.44 21.87
CA ASP A 311 -17.51 9.26 22.72
C ASP A 311 -16.30 8.41 22.38
N ILE A 312 -15.40 8.23 23.35
CA ILE A 312 -14.17 7.48 23.20
C ILE A 312 -14.34 5.98 23.45
N ALA A 313 -15.48 5.54 24.00
CA ALA A 313 -15.69 4.13 24.35
C ALA A 313 -15.50 3.17 23.15
N PRO A 314 -16.01 3.46 21.93
CA PRO A 314 -15.78 2.57 20.79
C PRO A 314 -14.29 2.41 20.44
N PHE A 315 -13.50 3.49 20.58
CA PHE A 315 -12.06 3.44 20.37
C PHE A 315 -11.36 2.60 21.45
N LEU A 316 -11.68 2.81 22.73
CA LEU A 316 -11.07 2.03 23.82
C LEU A 316 -11.38 0.52 23.73
N GLN A 317 -12.57 0.16 23.25
CA GLN A 317 -12.94 -1.23 22.96
C GLN A 317 -12.02 -1.87 21.90
N THR A 318 -11.57 -1.11 20.89
CA THR A 318 -10.58 -1.62 19.92
C THR A 318 -9.22 -1.93 20.54
N LEU A 319 -8.92 -1.36 21.71
CA LEU A 319 -7.72 -1.62 22.49
C LEU A 319 -7.96 -2.66 23.61
N GLY A 320 -9.18 -3.22 23.71
CA GLY A 320 -9.58 -4.15 24.77
C GLY A 320 -9.82 -3.50 26.13
N VAL A 321 -10.10 -2.19 26.17
CA VAL A 321 -10.36 -1.43 27.40
C VAL A 321 -11.85 -1.14 27.55
N ASP A 322 -12.50 -1.84 28.49
CA ASP A 322 -13.95 -1.76 28.73
C ASP A 322 -14.32 -1.03 30.04
N SER A 323 -13.34 -0.41 30.71
CA SER A 323 -13.56 0.25 32.01
C SER A 323 -14.29 1.60 31.92
N LEU A 324 -14.46 2.14 30.71
CA LEU A 324 -15.10 3.43 30.47
C LEU A 324 -16.30 3.24 29.55
N ASP A 325 -17.49 3.51 30.06
CA ASP A 325 -18.74 3.29 29.33
C ASP A 325 -18.96 4.34 28.24
N TYR A 326 -18.61 5.60 28.51
CA TYR A 326 -18.55 6.70 27.56
C TYR A 326 -17.76 7.87 28.16
N ALA A 327 -17.15 8.70 27.31
CA ALA A 327 -16.65 10.03 27.69
C ALA A 327 -16.29 10.85 26.45
N ARG A 328 -16.41 12.19 26.57
CA ARG A 328 -15.75 13.10 25.63
C ARG A 328 -14.26 13.06 25.88
N ALA A 329 -13.45 12.79 24.87
CA ALA A 329 -12.00 12.72 24.99
C ALA A 329 -11.31 13.78 24.15
N ARG A 330 -10.22 14.33 24.71
CA ARG A 330 -9.20 15.06 23.99
C ARG A 330 -7.85 14.55 24.45
N SER A 331 -6.98 14.24 23.50
CA SER A 331 -5.58 13.96 23.78
C SER A 331 -4.68 14.78 22.90
N GLU A 332 -3.50 15.08 23.40
CA GLU A 332 -2.39 15.70 22.69
C GLU A 332 -1.14 14.90 23.03
N GLY A 333 -0.20 14.78 22.10
CA GLY A 333 1.06 14.08 22.40
C GLY A 333 2.16 14.39 21.40
N ASP A 334 3.38 14.27 21.88
CA ASP A 334 4.63 14.35 21.13
C ASP A 334 5.37 13.04 21.35
N LEU A 335 5.37 12.18 20.33
CA LEU A 335 5.83 10.80 20.41
C LEU A 335 6.95 10.54 19.40
N HIS A 336 7.88 9.67 19.76
CA HIS A 336 8.92 9.23 18.87
C HIS A 336 9.32 7.77 19.10
N TRP A 337 9.79 7.12 18.04
CA TRP A 337 10.29 5.75 18.07
C TRP A 337 11.39 5.55 17.01
N PRO A 338 12.30 4.59 17.22
CA PRO A 338 13.27 4.21 16.19
C PRO A 338 12.57 3.49 15.03
N GLY A 339 13.03 3.72 13.80
CA GLY A 339 12.48 3.07 12.61
C GLY A 339 11.44 3.91 11.85
N PRO A 340 10.87 3.33 10.78
CA PRO A 340 9.94 4.00 9.90
C PRO A 340 8.54 4.17 10.53
N PRO A 341 7.71 5.11 10.01
CA PRO A 341 6.39 5.41 10.58
C PRO A 341 5.40 4.24 10.55
N TRP A 342 5.53 3.33 9.60
CA TRP A 342 4.66 2.16 9.45
C TRP A 342 5.09 0.97 10.31
N ASP A 343 6.26 1.03 10.95
CA ASP A 343 6.74 0.04 11.93
C ASP A 343 6.47 0.56 13.35
N PHE A 344 5.27 1.13 13.54
CA PHE A 344 4.83 1.65 14.82
C PHE A 344 4.62 0.49 15.80
N ALA A 345 5.41 0.46 16.86
CA ALA A 345 5.28 -0.51 17.94
C ALA A 345 5.22 0.20 19.29
N LEU A 346 4.16 -0.08 20.08
CA LEU A 346 3.99 0.50 21.42
C LEU A 346 5.21 0.22 22.32
N ALA A 347 5.91 -0.89 22.09
CA ALA A 347 7.08 -1.32 22.88
C ALA A 347 8.28 -0.36 22.80
N HIS A 348 8.39 0.47 21.76
CA HIS A 348 9.54 1.38 21.56
C HIS A 348 9.12 2.85 21.59
N LEU A 349 7.91 3.12 22.08
CA LEU A 349 7.31 4.44 22.08
C LEU A 349 7.86 5.28 23.24
N ASN A 350 8.33 6.47 22.89
CA ASN A 350 8.88 7.44 23.82
C ASN A 350 8.22 8.81 23.62
N GLY A 351 8.18 9.63 24.66
CA GLY A 351 7.73 11.02 24.56
C GLY A 351 6.73 11.41 25.64
N ASN A 352 5.80 12.29 25.29
CA ASN A 352 4.79 12.77 26.23
C ASN A 352 3.39 12.71 25.63
N ALA A 353 2.40 12.52 26.49
CA ALA A 353 1.00 12.55 26.12
C ALA A 353 0.17 13.18 27.24
N ARG A 354 -0.77 14.06 26.87
CA ARG A 354 -1.78 14.62 27.75
C ARG A 354 -3.12 14.03 27.38
N LEU A 355 -3.81 13.46 28.36
CA LEU A 355 -5.15 12.90 28.19
C LEU A 355 -6.15 13.70 29.02
N THR A 356 -7.31 14.01 28.46
CA THR A 356 -8.43 14.62 29.17
C THR A 356 -9.74 14.00 28.71
N PHE A 357 -10.44 13.37 29.63
CA PHE A 357 -11.80 12.89 29.49
C PHE A 357 -12.74 13.82 30.27
N ARG A 358 -13.92 14.09 29.71
CA ARG A 358 -14.95 14.92 30.35
C ARG A 358 -16.32 14.27 30.23
N ASP A 359 -17.13 14.54 31.24
CA ASP A 359 -18.55 14.17 31.29
C ASP A 359 -18.77 12.71 30.91
N GLY A 360 -18.10 11.83 31.65
CA GLY A 360 -18.05 10.40 31.37
C GLY A 360 -18.52 9.54 32.52
N ARG A 361 -18.55 8.23 32.27
CA ARG A 361 -18.91 7.22 33.26
C ARG A 361 -17.92 6.07 33.22
N LEU A 362 -17.22 5.86 34.34
CA LEU A 362 -16.42 4.66 34.55
C LEU A 362 -17.36 3.50 34.89
N GLY A 363 -17.19 2.39 34.18
CA GLY A 363 -17.97 1.17 34.34
C GLY A 363 -17.50 0.31 35.51
N LYS A 364 -17.77 -1.00 35.45
CA LYS A 364 -17.28 -1.95 36.45
C LYS A 364 -15.77 -2.14 36.27
N LEU A 365 -15.00 -1.53 37.16
CA LEU A 365 -13.55 -1.72 37.24
C LEU A 365 -13.24 -3.18 37.60
N GLY A 366 -12.34 -3.83 36.86
CA GLY A 366 -11.80 -5.15 37.21
C GLY A 366 -11.14 -5.14 38.60
N ALA A 367 -10.93 -6.33 39.16
CA ALA A 367 -10.60 -6.57 40.57
C ALA A 367 -9.38 -5.81 41.17
N GLY A 368 -8.55 -5.15 40.37
CA GLY A 368 -7.39 -4.36 40.81
C GLY A 368 -7.67 -2.88 41.15
N LEU A 369 -8.82 -2.32 40.75
CA LEU A 369 -9.19 -0.89 40.94
C LEU A 369 -10.51 -0.70 41.70
N SER A 370 -11.02 -1.78 42.32
CA SER A 370 -12.33 -1.86 42.98
C SER A 370 -12.56 -0.89 44.14
N TRP A 371 -11.51 -0.25 44.66
CA TRP A 371 -11.58 0.58 45.86
C TRP A 371 -11.95 2.05 45.58
N LEU A 372 -11.88 2.51 44.33
CA LEU A 372 -12.39 3.84 43.92
C LEU A 372 -13.91 3.98 44.04
N VAL A 373 -14.62 2.86 44.25
CA VAL A 373 -16.08 2.79 44.42
C VAL A 373 -16.52 3.07 45.87
N LEU A 374 -15.58 3.22 46.82
CA LEU A 374 -15.88 3.30 48.26
C LEU A 374 -16.39 4.66 48.75
N VAL A 375 -16.57 5.65 47.88
CA VAL A 375 -16.90 7.01 48.35
C VAL A 375 -18.10 7.55 47.57
N ASN A 376 -19.29 7.11 47.99
CA ASN A 376 -20.55 7.78 47.68
C ASN A 376 -21.10 8.37 49.00
N PRO A 377 -21.12 9.71 49.19
CA PRO A 377 -21.51 10.31 50.45
C PRO A 377 -23.03 10.33 50.74
N THR A 378 -23.88 9.78 49.86
CA THR A 378 -25.35 9.88 50.01
C THR A 378 -26.07 8.64 50.55
N SER A 379 -25.38 7.64 51.13
CA SER A 379 -26.08 6.41 51.60
C SER A 379 -25.59 5.84 52.94
N LEU A 380 -24.71 6.53 53.67
CA LEU A 380 -24.10 5.94 54.87
C LEU A 380 -24.85 6.16 56.19
N LEU A 381 -26.03 6.81 56.21
CA LEU A 381 -26.75 7.05 57.48
C LEU A 381 -28.10 6.32 57.65
N SER A 382 -28.79 5.85 56.60
CA SER A 382 -30.07 5.15 56.77
C SER A 382 -29.94 3.62 56.85
N ASP A 383 -28.95 3.05 56.18
CA ASP A 383 -28.94 1.60 55.89
C ASP A 383 -28.05 0.78 56.84
N VAL A 384 -27.32 1.43 57.75
CA VAL A 384 -26.54 0.75 58.82
C VAL A 384 -27.46 0.11 59.88
N LEU A 385 -28.77 0.40 59.87
CA LEU A 385 -29.72 -0.09 60.87
C LEU A 385 -30.67 -1.21 60.40
N THR A 386 -30.62 -1.67 59.14
CA THR A 386 -31.60 -2.65 58.63
C THR A 386 -31.04 -3.96 58.07
N PHE A 387 -29.72 -4.21 58.18
CA PHE A 387 -29.08 -5.50 57.89
C PHE A 387 -29.64 -6.23 56.65
N ASN A 388 -29.79 -5.50 55.54
CA ASN A 388 -30.30 -6.06 54.29
C ASN A 388 -29.23 -5.91 53.20
N TYR A 389 -28.37 -6.92 53.09
CA TYR A 389 -27.37 -7.02 52.03
C TYR A 389 -28.06 -7.34 50.69
N ARG A 390 -28.57 -6.31 50.03
CA ARG A 390 -28.70 -6.31 48.57
C ARG A 390 -27.34 -5.90 47.99
N PRO A 391 -26.86 -6.48 46.88
CA PRO A 391 -25.61 -6.03 46.30
C PRO A 391 -25.79 -4.60 45.79
N LEU A 392 -25.28 -3.61 46.54
CA LEU A 392 -25.23 -2.19 46.18
C LEU A 392 -24.23 -1.90 45.02
N PHE A 393 -23.89 -2.93 44.24
CA PHE A 393 -22.89 -2.93 43.17
C PHE A 393 -23.58 -2.78 41.81
N GLY A 394 -24.05 -1.57 41.48
CA GLY A 394 -24.96 -1.35 40.34
C GLY A 394 -24.51 -0.40 39.23
N ASN A 395 -24.01 0.82 39.53
CA ASN A 395 -24.25 1.95 38.62
C ASN A 395 -23.03 2.64 37.97
N GLY A 396 -21.78 2.25 38.30
CA GLY A 396 -20.57 2.92 37.80
C GLY A 396 -20.30 4.29 38.47
N LEU A 397 -19.17 4.93 38.14
CA LEU A 397 -18.77 6.24 38.68
C LEU A 397 -18.86 7.32 37.59
N PHE A 398 -19.78 8.27 37.76
CA PHE A 398 -19.84 9.46 36.92
C PHE A 398 -18.75 10.45 37.30
N PHE A 399 -18.13 11.08 36.30
CA PHE A 399 -17.10 12.09 36.53
C PHE A 399 -17.29 13.28 35.59
N SER A 400 -16.99 14.47 36.08
CA SER A 400 -16.95 15.69 35.27
C SER A 400 -15.62 15.80 34.52
N ARG A 401 -14.51 15.34 35.13
CA ARG A 401 -13.18 15.37 34.52
C ARG A 401 -12.30 14.20 34.97
N LEU A 402 -11.57 13.60 34.03
CA LEU A 402 -10.43 12.73 34.29
C LEU A 402 -9.28 13.20 33.40
N SER A 403 -8.15 13.60 33.97
CA SER A 403 -7.01 14.08 33.18
C SER A 403 -5.67 13.66 33.76
N GLY A 404 -4.64 13.57 32.92
CA GLY A 404 -3.27 13.33 33.36
C GLY A 404 -2.26 13.64 32.25
N ASP A 405 -1.04 13.97 32.67
CA ASP A 405 0.13 14.07 31.80
C ASP A 405 0.98 12.81 32.00
N PHE A 406 1.35 12.17 30.90
CA PHE A 406 2.10 10.92 30.86
C PHE A 406 3.43 11.14 30.14
N VAL A 407 4.49 10.60 30.73
CA VAL A 407 5.80 10.46 30.08
C VAL A 407 5.95 8.99 29.69
N LEU A 408 6.19 8.73 28.41
CA LEU A 408 6.43 7.40 27.87
C LEU A 408 7.94 7.18 27.71
N ASP A 409 8.42 6.06 28.23
CA ASP A 409 9.82 5.61 28.11
C ASP A 409 9.81 4.11 27.81
N GLU A 410 10.25 3.73 26.61
CA GLU A 410 10.27 2.35 26.09
C GLU A 410 8.98 1.55 26.35
N GLY A 411 7.83 2.19 26.11
CA GLY A 411 6.50 1.57 26.30
C GLY A 411 5.99 1.54 27.75
N VAL A 412 6.70 2.14 28.70
CA VAL A 412 6.20 2.38 30.07
C VAL A 412 5.70 3.81 30.19
N ALA A 413 4.40 3.98 30.46
CA ALA A 413 3.78 5.29 30.66
C ALA A 413 3.74 5.64 32.15
N THR A 414 4.39 6.73 32.56
CA THR A 414 4.43 7.20 33.95
C THR A 414 3.72 8.54 34.08
N SER A 415 2.90 8.70 35.12
CA SER A 415 2.22 9.96 35.44
C SER A 415 2.34 10.29 36.93
N ARG A 416 2.39 11.58 37.25
CA ARG A 416 2.40 12.10 38.64
C ARG A 416 1.19 12.97 38.96
N ASN A 417 0.25 13.09 38.01
CA ASN A 417 -0.81 14.09 38.09
C ASN A 417 -2.11 13.62 37.43
N VAL A 418 -2.47 12.36 37.64
CA VAL A 418 -3.80 11.89 37.28
C VAL A 418 -4.80 12.49 38.26
N VAL A 419 -5.81 13.19 37.75
CA VAL A 419 -6.86 13.81 38.55
C VAL A 419 -8.22 13.36 38.04
N LEU A 420 -9.04 12.82 38.95
CA LEU A 420 -10.42 12.43 38.73
C LEU A 420 -11.33 13.33 39.58
N GLN A 421 -12.25 14.03 38.93
CA GLN A 421 -13.24 14.90 39.55
C GLN A 421 -14.64 14.35 39.30
N SER A 422 -15.37 14.07 40.38
CA SER A 422 -16.74 13.59 40.39
C SER A 422 -17.59 14.46 41.32
N SER A 423 -18.91 14.32 41.26
CA SER A 423 -19.81 14.94 42.24
C SER A 423 -19.64 14.39 43.65
N ALA A 424 -19.07 13.19 43.80
CA ALA A 424 -18.89 12.51 45.07
C ALA A 424 -17.44 12.55 45.60
N VAL A 425 -16.46 12.67 44.70
CA VAL A 425 -15.03 12.51 45.03
C VAL A 425 -14.13 13.38 44.18
N GLU A 426 -13.02 13.81 44.76
CA GLU A 426 -11.82 14.17 44.02
C GLU A 426 -10.73 13.13 44.32
N ALA A 427 -10.12 12.54 43.29
CA ALA A 427 -9.03 11.59 43.47
C ALA A 427 -7.81 12.02 42.66
N LYS A 428 -6.61 11.90 43.27
CA LYS A 428 -5.33 12.20 42.66
C LYS A 428 -4.48 10.94 42.64
N ALA A 429 -3.96 10.57 41.48
CA ALA A 429 -3.14 9.38 41.30
C ALA A 429 -1.79 9.70 40.68
N GLU A 430 -0.79 8.91 41.07
CA GLU A 430 0.53 8.85 40.48
C GLU A 430 0.95 7.39 40.31
N GLY A 431 1.77 7.09 39.31
CA GLY A 431 2.24 5.74 39.07
C GLY A 431 2.60 5.48 37.62
N SER A 432 2.71 4.20 37.27
CA SER A 432 3.12 3.74 35.95
C SER A 432 2.24 2.62 35.40
N VAL A 433 2.14 2.59 34.08
CA VAL A 433 1.47 1.56 33.30
C VAL A 433 2.48 0.99 32.31
N ASP A 434 2.72 -0.32 32.39
CA ASP A 434 3.50 -1.05 31.39
C ASP A 434 2.54 -1.45 30.24
N LEU A 435 2.69 -0.81 29.08
CA LEU A 435 1.85 -1.04 27.91
C LEU A 435 2.13 -2.39 27.23
N GLN A 436 3.26 -3.04 27.53
CA GLN A 436 3.62 -4.35 26.98
C GLN A 436 2.99 -5.47 27.80
N ARG A 437 3.03 -5.33 29.13
CA ARG A 437 2.59 -6.37 30.09
C ARG A 437 1.20 -6.11 30.66
N HIS A 438 0.56 -5.01 30.25
CA HIS A 438 -0.72 -4.55 30.79
C HIS A 438 -0.66 -4.41 32.33
N GLY A 439 0.52 -4.09 32.86
CA GLY A 439 0.81 -4.02 34.29
C GLY A 439 0.53 -2.62 34.83
N LEU A 440 -0.27 -2.52 35.90
CA LEU A 440 -0.67 -1.25 36.49
C LEU A 440 -0.09 -1.11 37.90
N ASN A 441 0.64 -0.03 38.15
CA ASN A 441 1.12 0.34 39.49
C ASN A 441 0.73 1.79 39.78
N LEU A 442 -0.34 2.00 40.56
CA LEU A 442 -0.86 3.32 40.90
C LEU A 442 -0.94 3.52 42.40
N ALA A 443 -0.37 4.62 42.89
CA ALA A 443 -0.66 5.20 44.19
C ALA A 443 -1.76 6.25 44.01
N LEU A 444 -2.79 6.20 44.85
CA LEU A 444 -3.97 7.03 44.71
C LEU A 444 -4.36 7.62 46.07
N GLN A 445 -4.69 8.90 46.06
CA GLN A 445 -5.16 9.67 47.19
C GLN A 445 -6.58 10.15 46.87
N VAL A 446 -7.53 9.85 47.76
CA VAL A 446 -8.96 10.15 47.54
C VAL A 446 -9.42 11.15 48.60
N TYR A 447 -10.05 12.22 48.14
CA TYR A 447 -10.63 13.28 48.94
C TYR A 447 -12.16 13.23 48.77
N PRO A 448 -12.93 12.96 49.85
CA PRO A 448 -14.38 13.14 49.83
C PRO A 448 -14.71 14.62 49.68
N LEU A 449 -15.71 14.95 48.86
CA LEU A 449 -16.19 16.31 48.64
C LEU A 449 -17.47 16.62 49.45
#